data_AF-A0AAW7MF61-F1
#
_entry.id   AF-A0AAW7MF61-F1
#
_cell.length_a   1.000
_cell.length_b   1.000
_cell.length_c   1.000
_cell.angle_alpha   90.00
_cell.angle_beta   90.00
_cell.angle_gamma   90.00
#
_symmetry.space_group_name_H-M   'P 1'
#
loop_
_entity.id
_entity.type
_entity.pdbx_description
1 polymer ?
#
loop_
_entity_poly.entity_id
_entity_poly.type
_entity_poly.pdbx_seq_one_letter_code
_entity_poly.pdbx_strand_id
1 'polypeptide(L)'
;MTDETKHVPELRFPEFKDEWVKNEIGKYIDEIRKFDTQQDSGFPVVTSSRRVLYKQDNYFDGEREFSKKNVLYSVVPPNMITYRHMSDDNIFKFNINFF
;
A
#
# COMPACT_ATOMS: atom_id res chain seq x y z
N MET A 1 4.50 17.49 39.94
CA MET A 1 5.23 17.78 38.68
C MET A 1 4.95 16.63 37.75
N THR A 2 4.10 16.87 36.75
CA THR A 2 3.84 15.90 35.69
C THR A 2 5.05 15.89 34.78
N ASP A 3 5.74 14.75 34.69
CA ASP A 3 6.79 14.53 33.68
C ASP A 3 6.13 14.61 32.30
N GLU A 4 6.23 15.76 31.65
CA GLU A 4 5.85 15.91 30.25
C GLU A 4 6.86 15.13 29.41
N THR A 5 6.46 13.93 29.01
CA THR A 5 7.29 13.06 28.19
C THR A 5 7.39 13.68 26.79
N LYS A 6 8.47 14.41 26.51
CA LYS A 6 8.67 15.03 25.20
C LYS A 6 8.72 13.95 24.12
N HIS A 7 7.87 14.08 23.11
CA HIS A 7 7.84 13.15 21.98
C HIS A 7 8.97 13.47 20.99
N VAL A 8 10.20 13.13 21.35
CA VAL A 8 11.41 13.35 20.53
C VAL A 8 12.12 12.02 20.29
N PRO A 9 12.64 11.76 19.08
CA PRO A 9 13.33 10.51 18.76
C PRO A 9 14.77 10.57 19.28
N GLU A 10 15.35 9.43 19.59
CA GLU A 10 16.73 9.32 20.08
C GLU A 10 17.76 9.80 19.03
N LEU A 11 17.47 9.58 17.75
CA LEU A 11 18.28 10.02 16.63
C LEU A 11 17.51 11.04 15.78
N ARG A 12 18.15 12.18 15.51
CA ARG A 12 17.51 13.29 14.79
C ARG A 12 18.52 14.20 14.14
N PHE A 13 18.15 14.77 12.99
CA PHE A 13 18.96 15.83 12.40
C PHE A 13 18.89 17.12 13.24
N PRO A 14 19.99 17.86 13.44
CA PRO A 14 20.06 19.01 14.34
C PRO A 14 19.10 20.16 14.03
N GLU A 15 18.65 20.26 12.78
CA GLU A 15 17.71 21.26 12.30
C GLU A 15 16.26 21.05 12.80
N PHE A 16 15.88 19.85 13.24
CA PHE A 16 14.53 19.56 13.73
C PHE A 16 14.48 19.55 15.26
N LYS A 17 14.09 20.66 15.88
CA LYS A 17 14.09 20.81 17.35
C LYS A 17 12.72 20.62 18.00
N ASP A 18 11.66 20.70 17.21
CA ASP A 18 10.26 20.65 17.70
C ASP A 18 9.81 19.23 18.06
N GLU A 19 8.81 19.11 18.92
CA GLU A 19 8.25 17.80 19.27
C GLU A 19 7.57 17.12 18.07
N TRP A 20 7.54 15.79 18.05
CA TRP A 20 6.75 15.06 17.07
C TRP A 20 5.28 15.37 17.28
N VAL A 21 4.61 15.73 16.19
CA VAL A 21 3.17 15.89 16.14
C VAL A 21 2.54 14.72 15.42
N LYS A 22 1.46 14.17 15.99
CA LYS A 22 0.63 13.21 15.28
C LYS A 22 -0.08 13.95 14.15
N ASN A 23 0.06 13.45 12.93
CA ASN A 23 -0.62 14.01 11.77
C ASN A 23 -1.30 12.90 10.97
N GLU A 24 -2.37 13.26 10.27
CA GLU A 24 -3.09 12.33 9.41
C GLU A 24 -2.38 12.21 8.08
N ILE A 25 -1.98 10.98 7.73
CA ILE A 25 -1.25 10.72 6.48
C ILE A 25 -2.08 11.05 5.23
N GLY A 26 -3.42 10.99 5.33
CA GLY A 26 -4.33 11.30 4.22
C GLY A 26 -4.19 12.71 3.65
N LYS A 27 -3.63 13.67 4.41
CA LYS A 27 -3.33 15.03 3.92
C LYS A 27 -2.23 15.08 2.87
N TYR A 28 -1.42 14.02 2.78
CA TYR A 28 -0.27 13.90 1.88
C TYR A 28 -0.48 12.83 0.81
N ILE A 29 -1.69 12.28 0.69
CA ILE A 29 -2.02 11.21 -0.24
C ILE A 29 -3.17 11.66 -1.15
N ASP A 30 -2.96 11.52 -2.45
CA ASP A 30 -4.01 11.63 -3.45
C ASP A 30 -4.55 10.24 -3.79
N GLU A 31 -5.85 10.03 -3.57
CA GLU A 31 -6.50 8.73 -3.80
C GLU A 31 -6.78 8.52 -5.30
N ILE A 32 -6.29 7.42 -5.85
CA ILE A 32 -6.61 6.99 -7.22
C ILE A 32 -7.81 6.04 -7.18
N ARG A 33 -8.99 6.55 -7.55
CA ARG A 33 -10.23 5.75 -7.67
C ARG A 33 -10.45 5.26 -9.09
N LYS A 34 -9.50 4.48 -9.60
CA LYS A 34 -9.63 3.83 -10.90
C LYS A 34 -9.86 2.34 -10.71
N PHE A 35 -10.89 1.84 -11.37
CA PHE A 35 -11.27 0.43 -11.28
C PHE A 35 -11.53 -0.13 -12.67
N ASP A 36 -11.22 -1.40 -12.86
CA ASP A 36 -11.42 -2.08 -14.14
C ASP A 36 -11.65 -3.59 -13.95
N THR A 37 -12.20 -4.24 -14.98
CA THR A 37 -12.31 -5.70 -15.00
C THR A 37 -11.07 -6.30 -15.66
N GLN A 38 -10.71 -7.53 -15.28
CA GLN A 38 -9.55 -8.20 -15.88
C GLN A 38 -9.76 -8.49 -17.38
N GLN A 39 -11.01 -8.74 -17.81
CA GLN A 39 -11.31 -9.14 -19.19
C GLN A 39 -11.28 -7.96 -20.17
N ASP A 40 -11.70 -6.77 -19.72
CA ASP A 40 -11.80 -5.60 -20.60
C ASP A 40 -10.47 -4.82 -20.67
N SER A 41 -9.65 -4.85 -19.62
CA SER A 41 -8.46 -4.01 -19.51
C SER A 41 -7.17 -4.62 -20.05
N GLY A 42 -7.04 -5.95 -20.03
CA GLY A 42 -5.79 -6.64 -20.37
C GLY A 42 -4.63 -6.40 -19.40
N PHE A 43 -4.87 -5.79 -18.23
CA PHE A 43 -3.83 -5.57 -17.22
C PHE A 43 -3.47 -6.87 -16.49
N PRO A 44 -2.18 -7.06 -16.13
CA PRO A 44 -1.80 -8.18 -15.30
C PRO A 44 -2.40 -8.03 -13.91
N VAL A 45 -2.96 -9.11 -13.36
CA VAL A 45 -3.41 -9.11 -11.97
C VAL A 45 -2.21 -9.30 -11.07
N VAL A 46 -2.07 -8.38 -10.11
CA VAL A 46 -0.99 -8.38 -9.14
C VAL A 46 -1.54 -8.55 -7.74
N THR A 47 -0.81 -9.30 -6.92
CA THR A 47 -1.14 -9.44 -5.51
C THR A 47 -0.19 -8.59 -4.68
N SER A 48 -0.76 -7.84 -3.73
CA SER A 48 -0.03 -7.06 -2.75
C SER A 48 0.42 -7.97 -1.61
N SER A 49 1.73 -8.30 -1.51
CA SER A 49 2.29 -9.10 -0.40
C SER A 49 2.75 -8.23 0.77
N ARG A 50 3.35 -8.88 1.79
CA ARG A 50 4.07 -8.21 2.89
C ARG A 50 5.41 -7.57 2.47
N ARG A 51 5.93 -7.90 1.28
CA ARG A 51 7.27 -7.47 0.82
C ARG A 51 7.17 -6.58 -0.41
N VAL A 52 6.49 -7.06 -1.44
CA VAL A 52 6.40 -6.42 -2.77
C VAL A 52 5.07 -6.74 -3.46
N LEU A 53 4.76 -6.05 -4.56
CA LEU A 53 3.77 -6.53 -5.52
C LEU A 53 4.36 -7.69 -6.35
N TYR A 54 3.54 -8.69 -6.65
CA TYR A 54 3.92 -9.80 -7.50
C TYR A 54 2.80 -10.12 -8.48
N LYS A 55 3.16 -10.43 -9.72
CA LYS A 55 2.20 -10.92 -10.73
C LYS A 55 1.63 -12.25 -10.26
N GLN A 56 0.31 -12.38 -10.33
CA GLN A 56 -0.38 -13.56 -9.83
C GLN A 56 0.02 -14.82 -10.62
N ASP A 57 0.26 -14.68 -11.92
CA ASP A 57 0.71 -15.74 -12.82
C ASP A 57 2.06 -16.37 -12.40
N ASN A 58 2.92 -15.61 -11.69
CA ASN A 58 4.21 -16.12 -11.22
C ASN A 58 4.12 -16.93 -9.91
N TYR A 59 2.98 -16.90 -9.22
CA TYR A 59 2.85 -17.45 -7.87
C TYR A 59 1.94 -18.69 -7.81
N PHE A 60 1.08 -18.88 -8.81
CA PHE A 60 0.15 -20.01 -8.85
C PHE A 60 0.39 -20.84 -10.12
N ASP A 61 1.04 -22.00 -9.98
CA ASP A 61 1.01 -23.08 -10.98
C ASP A 61 -0.39 -23.70 -10.99
N GLY A 62 -1.31 -23.07 -11.70
CA GLY A 62 -2.66 -23.59 -11.88
C GLY A 62 -3.64 -22.51 -12.26
N GLU A 63 -4.49 -22.83 -13.23
CA GLU A 63 -5.64 -22.00 -13.62
C GLU A 63 -6.55 -21.80 -12.40
N ARG A 64 -6.32 -20.73 -11.65
CA ARG A 64 -7.40 -20.21 -10.83
C ARG A 64 -8.34 -19.51 -11.77
N GLU A 65 -9.53 -20.08 -11.92
CA GLU A 65 -10.73 -19.41 -12.43
C GLU A 65 -11.13 -18.24 -11.51
N PHE A 66 -10.26 -17.24 -11.34
CA PHE A 66 -10.68 -15.91 -10.90
C PHE A 66 -11.29 -15.10 -12.04
N SER A 67 -11.39 -15.71 -13.23
CA SER A 67 -12.15 -15.28 -14.40
C SER A 67 -13.67 -15.26 -14.19
N LYS A 68 -14.14 -14.93 -12.98
CA LYS A 68 -15.51 -14.42 -12.83
C LYS A 68 -15.53 -13.09 -13.58
N LYS A 69 -16.27 -13.06 -14.71
CA LYS A 69 -16.36 -11.94 -15.67
C LYS A 69 -16.61 -10.55 -15.04
N ASN A 70 -16.97 -10.48 -13.77
CA ASN A 70 -17.44 -9.28 -13.09
C ASN A 70 -16.62 -8.90 -11.83
N VAL A 71 -15.41 -9.41 -11.64
CA VAL A 71 -14.56 -8.95 -10.52
C VAL A 71 -13.92 -7.62 -10.90
N LEU A 72 -14.18 -6.61 -10.08
CA LEU A 72 -13.63 -5.28 -10.22
C LEU A 72 -12.31 -5.16 -9.43
N TYR A 73 -11.24 -4.73 -10.10
CA TYR A 73 -9.92 -4.53 -9.51
C TYR A 73 -9.58 -3.04 -9.48
N SER A 74 -8.87 -2.60 -8.44
CA SER A 74 -8.24 -1.28 -8.44
C SER A 74 -7.08 -1.25 -9.44
N VAL A 75 -7.04 -0.22 -10.28
CA VAL A 75 -5.92 0.00 -11.21
C VAL A 75 -4.87 0.84 -10.51
N VAL A 76 -3.67 0.30 -10.37
CA VAL A 76 -2.52 0.97 -9.75
C VAL A 76 -1.51 1.30 -10.87
N PRO A 77 -1.32 2.57 -11.24
CA PRO A 77 -0.33 2.94 -12.27
C PRO A 77 1.12 2.64 -11.83
N PRO A 78 2.08 2.57 -12.77
CA PRO A 78 3.49 2.49 -12.44
C PRO A 78 3.94 3.64 -11.55
N ASN A 79 4.85 3.37 -10.62
CA ASN A 79 5.37 4.28 -9.59
C ASN A 79 4.33 4.79 -8.57
N MET A 80 3.12 4.23 -8.57
CA MET A 80 2.11 4.52 -7.54
C MET A 80 2.13 3.46 -6.45
N ILE A 81 1.58 3.81 -5.30
CA ILE A 81 1.54 2.94 -4.13
C ILE A 81 0.16 2.31 -3.94
N THR A 82 0.16 1.12 -3.36
CA THR A 82 -1.03 0.47 -2.80
C THR A 82 -0.67 -0.15 -1.46
N TYR A 83 -1.66 -0.50 -0.64
CA TYR A 83 -1.45 -1.12 0.66
C TYR A 83 -2.47 -2.22 0.91
N ARG A 84 -2.17 -3.12 1.84
CA ARG A 84 -3.11 -4.15 2.29
C ARG A 84 -3.93 -3.62 3.46
N HIS A 85 -5.25 -3.65 3.36
CA HIS A 85 -6.15 -3.26 4.45
C HIS A 85 -6.20 -4.31 5.59
N MET A 86 -5.92 -5.59 5.29
CA MET A 86 -6.00 -6.70 6.25
C MET A 86 -4.62 -7.35 6.43
N SER A 87 -3.95 -7.07 7.55
CA SER A 87 -2.80 -7.81 8.04
C SER A 87 -3.06 -8.22 9.48
N ASP A 88 -3.11 -9.52 9.76
CA ASP A 88 -3.41 -10.08 11.09
C ASP A 88 -2.37 -9.68 12.17
N ASP A 89 -1.24 -9.10 11.75
CA ASP A 89 -0.11 -8.71 12.60
C ASP A 89 0.03 -7.19 12.80
N ASN A 90 -0.96 -6.39 12.40
CA ASN A 90 -0.93 -4.91 12.49
C ASN A 90 0.27 -4.25 11.79
N ILE A 91 0.96 -4.96 10.89
CA ILE A 91 2.07 -4.39 10.13
C ILE A 91 1.52 -3.68 8.89
N PHE A 92 1.58 -2.35 8.91
CA PHE A 92 1.24 -1.52 7.76
C PHE A 92 2.45 -1.34 6.84
N LYS A 93 2.26 -1.57 5.53
CA LYS A 93 3.28 -1.37 4.50
C LYS A 93 2.68 -0.86 3.21
N PHE A 94 3.36 0.10 2.59
CA PHE A 94 3.13 0.49 1.21
C PHE A 94 3.91 -0.44 0.27
N ASN A 95 3.25 -0.85 -0.79
CA ASN A 95 3.85 -1.54 -1.93
C ASN A 95 3.83 -0.60 -3.13
N ILE A 96 5.00 -0.39 -3.73
CA ILE A 96 5.16 0.42 -4.93
C ILE A 96 4.95 -0.48 -6.16
N ASN A 97 4.22 0.02 -7.15
CA ASN A 97 4.09 -0.64 -8.43
C ASN A 97 5.31 -0.34 -9.33
N PHE A 98 6.11 -1.36 -9.61
CA PHE A 98 7.26 -1.29 -10.53
C PHE A 98 7.02 -2.03 -11.87
N PHE A 99 5.79 -2.49 -12.12
CA PHE A 99 5.43 -3.20 -13.36
C PHE A 99 5.13 -2.25 -14.52
#